data_AF-A0A375A6L2-F1
#
_entry.id   AF-A0A375A6L2-F1
#
_cell.length_a   1.000
_cell.length_b   1.000
_cell.length_c   1.000
_cell.angle_alpha   90.00
_cell.angle_beta   90.00
_cell.angle_gamma   90.00
#
_symmetry.space_group_name_H-M   'P 1'
#
loop_
_entity.id
_entity.type
_entity.pdbx_description
1 polymer ?
#
loop_
_entity_poly.entity_id
_entity_poly.type
_entity_poly.pdbx_seq_one_letter_code
_entity_poly.pdbx_strand_id
1 'polypeptide(L)'
;METREILDGFTYVCENFYVVKTPLIFDMKETKIEDFFDTKTLSKKLGEKSFTTNNKFDKNLYFGKKKFAEIIVKQNHKDIDFSKFKMIIELFKNIFIDYQHRINI
;
A
#
# COMPACT_ATOMS: atom_id res chain seq x y z
N MET A 1 -19.56 23.00 -6.10
CA MET A 1 -18.76 23.17 -4.87
C MET A 1 -18.08 21.84 -4.63
N GLU A 2 -16.76 21.72 -4.90
CA GLU A 2 -16.01 20.47 -4.67
C GLU A 2 -15.90 20.24 -3.16
N THR A 3 -16.85 19.52 -2.57
CA THR A 3 -16.81 19.14 -1.16
C THR A 3 -15.97 17.88 -1.01
N ARG A 4 -14.64 18.06 -0.96
CA ARG A 4 -13.73 17.00 -0.49
C ARG A 4 -14.03 16.76 0.99
N GLU A 5 -14.55 15.59 1.30
CA GLU A 5 -14.80 15.18 2.67
C GLU A 5 -13.66 14.27 3.14
N ILE A 6 -12.98 14.71 4.21
CA ILE A 6 -11.88 13.94 4.81
C ILE A 6 -12.49 13.04 5.87
N LEU A 7 -12.48 11.74 5.60
CA LEU A 7 -12.92 10.70 6.51
C LEU A 7 -11.69 9.96 7.04
N ASP A 8 -11.84 9.23 8.13
CA ASP A 8 -10.72 8.51 8.72
C ASP A 8 -10.16 7.45 7.75
N GLY A 9 -8.93 7.68 7.27
CA GLY A 9 -8.21 6.83 6.31
C GLY A 9 -8.51 7.03 4.82
N PHE A 10 -9.58 7.74 4.42
CA PHE A 10 -9.87 8.01 3.00
C PHE A 10 -10.49 9.38 2.74
N THR A 11 -10.50 9.81 1.47
CA THR A 11 -11.08 11.08 1.03
C THR A 11 -12.02 10.82 -0.13
N TYR A 12 -13.29 11.20 0.01
CA TYR A 12 -14.22 11.26 -1.11
C TYR A 12 -13.84 12.43 -2.02
N VAL A 13 -13.75 12.17 -3.33
CA VAL A 13 -13.41 13.20 -4.32
C VAL A 13 -14.65 13.56 -5.14
N CYS A 14 -15.21 12.60 -5.88
CA CYS A 14 -16.43 12.75 -6.67
C CYS A 14 -16.98 11.39 -7.09
N GLU A 15 -18.29 11.26 -7.26
CA GLU A 15 -18.96 10.05 -7.80
C GLU A 15 -18.50 8.76 -7.10
N ASN A 16 -17.77 7.89 -7.81
CA ASN A 16 -17.19 6.65 -7.29
C ASN A 16 -15.67 6.75 -7.03
N PHE A 17 -15.10 7.95 -7.06
CA PHE A 17 -13.68 8.22 -6.91
C PHE A 17 -13.30 8.59 -5.48
N TYR A 18 -12.44 7.76 -4.89
CA TYR A 18 -11.94 7.88 -3.53
C TYR A 18 -10.41 7.78 -3.52
N VAL A 19 -9.78 8.53 -2.62
CA VAL A 19 -8.35 8.44 -2.34
C VAL A 19 -8.15 7.79 -0.97
N VAL A 20 -7.43 6.67 -0.94
CA VAL A 20 -7.12 5.95 0.30
C VAL A 20 -5.69 6.24 0.70
N LYS A 21 -5.51 6.74 1.92
CA LYS A 21 -4.18 6.95 2.49
C LYS A 21 -3.66 5.60 3.00
N THR A 22 -2.35 5.38 2.94
CA THR A 22 -1.75 4.26 3.66
C THR A 22 -1.96 4.50 5.16
N PRO A 23 -2.55 3.52 5.89
CA PRO A 23 -2.72 3.64 7.33
C PRO A 23 -1.38 3.95 8.02
N LEU A 24 -1.40 4.78 9.06
CA LEU A 24 -0.21 4.97 9.88
C LEU A 24 0.03 3.70 10.69
N ILE A 25 1.28 3.24 10.67
CA ILE A 25 1.78 2.17 11.53
C ILE A 25 2.32 2.87 12.79
N PHE A 26 2.16 2.23 13.95
CA PHE A 26 2.51 2.81 15.25
C PHE A 26 3.89 3.49 15.24
N ASP A 27 3.96 4.70 15.81
CA ASP A 27 5.15 5.57 15.86
C ASP A 27 5.73 6.07 14.52
N MET A 28 5.10 5.77 13.38
CA MET A 28 5.54 6.30 12.08
C MET A 28 4.82 7.61 11.73
N LYS A 29 5.58 8.61 11.27
CA LYS A 29 5.04 9.90 10.77
C LYS A 29 4.44 9.81 9.37
N GLU A 30 4.93 8.87 8.58
CA GLU A 30 4.45 8.54 7.24
C GLU A 30 4.58 7.04 7.04
N THR A 31 3.72 6.47 6.20
CA THR A 31 3.83 5.06 5.77
C THR A 31 3.82 4.98 4.26
N LYS A 32 4.41 3.90 3.76
CA LYS A 32 4.46 3.52 2.35
C LYS A 32 3.92 2.10 2.24
N ILE A 33 3.48 1.72 1.05
CA ILE A 33 2.94 0.36 0.82
C ILE A 33 3.98 -0.73 1.18
N GLU A 34 5.27 -0.41 1.08
CA GLU A 34 6.35 -1.34 1.43
C GLU A 34 6.45 -1.65 2.93
N ASP A 35 6.01 -0.73 3.80
CA ASP A 35 6.06 -0.90 5.27
C ASP A 35 5.08 -1.97 5.78
N PHE A 36 4.14 -2.40 4.93
CA PHE A 36 3.18 -3.45 5.22
C PHE A 36 3.72 -4.86 4.92
N PHE A 37 4.87 -4.99 4.26
CA PHE A 37 5.54 -6.28 4.12
C PHE A 37 6.32 -6.66 5.37
N ASP A 38 6.48 -7.95 5.62
CA ASP A 38 7.36 -8.43 6.69
C ASP A 38 8.85 -8.29 6.29
N THR A 39 9.72 -8.27 7.30
CA THR A 39 11.16 -8.17 7.09
C THR A 39 11.70 -9.32 6.23
N LYS A 40 11.09 -10.51 6.35
CA LYS A 40 11.44 -11.70 5.57
C LYS A 40 11.24 -11.47 4.07
N THR A 41 10.14 -10.86 3.68
CA THR A 41 9.82 -10.54 2.28
C THR A 41 10.70 -9.40 1.78
N LEU A 42 10.88 -8.34 2.57
CA LEU A 42 11.75 -7.21 2.22
C LEU A 42 13.22 -7.61 2.08
N SER A 43 13.66 -8.65 2.78
CA SER A 43 15.04 -9.16 2.72
C SER A 43 15.31 -10.13 1.57
N LYS A 44 14.29 -10.50 0.77
CA LYS A 44 14.49 -11.37 -0.40
C LYS A 44 15.38 -10.66 -1.43
N LYS A 45 16.37 -11.39 -1.94
CA LYS A 45 17.33 -10.90 -2.93
C LYS A 45 16.93 -11.27 -4.36
N LEU A 46 17.42 -10.49 -5.31
CA LEU A 46 17.37 -10.79 -6.74
C LEU A 46 18.80 -11.03 -7.24
N GLY A 47 19.21 -12.30 -7.26
CA GLY A 47 20.63 -12.66 -7.36
C GLY A 47 21.38 -12.14 -6.14
N GLU A 48 22.43 -11.34 -6.35
CA GLU A 48 23.19 -10.71 -5.26
C GLU A 48 22.58 -9.38 -4.80
N LYS A 49 21.57 -8.85 -5.52
CA LYS A 49 21.02 -7.52 -5.28
C LYS A 49 20.00 -7.51 -4.16
N SER A 50 20.03 -6.47 -3.34
CA SER A 50 19.08 -6.22 -2.25
C SER A 50 17.95 -5.27 -2.68
N PHE A 51 16.78 -5.39 -2.04
CA PHE A 51 15.68 -4.45 -2.28
C PHE A 51 16.01 -3.06 -1.72
N THR A 52 15.56 -2.01 -2.40
CA THR A 52 15.56 -0.64 -1.88
C THR A 52 14.30 0.13 -2.29
N THR A 53 13.82 0.99 -1.39
CA THR A 53 12.72 1.93 -1.62
C THR A 53 13.20 3.27 -2.18
N ASN A 54 14.53 3.50 -2.21
CA ASN A 54 15.12 4.75 -2.71
C ASN A 54 14.89 4.92 -4.22
N ASN A 55 14.69 6.16 -4.65
CA ASN A 55 14.53 6.49 -6.08
C ASN A 55 15.87 6.49 -6.84
N LYS A 56 16.97 6.78 -6.15
CA LYS A 56 18.34 6.76 -6.69
C LYS A 56 19.13 5.70 -5.93
N PHE A 57 19.66 4.71 -6.64
CA PHE A 57 20.43 3.61 -6.07
C PHE A 57 21.38 3.02 -7.11
N ASP A 58 22.43 2.36 -6.64
CA ASP A 58 23.33 1.59 -7.49
C ASP A 58 22.61 0.33 -8.00
N LYS A 59 22.42 0.24 -9.32
CA LYS A 59 21.75 -0.89 -9.98
C LYS A 59 22.57 -2.17 -9.92
N ASN A 60 23.86 -2.13 -9.58
CA ASN A 60 24.69 -3.32 -9.37
C ASN A 60 24.41 -3.96 -8.01
N LEU A 61 24.08 -3.14 -6.99
CA LEU A 61 23.87 -3.59 -5.62
C LEU A 61 22.39 -3.75 -5.25
N TYR A 62 21.49 -2.99 -5.90
CA TYR A 62 20.09 -2.91 -5.50
C TYR A 62 19.10 -3.06 -6.66
N PHE A 63 17.87 -3.44 -6.31
CA PHE A 63 16.71 -3.39 -7.20
C PHE A 63 15.55 -2.62 -6.55
N GLY A 64 14.75 -1.95 -7.38
CA GLY A 64 13.66 -1.09 -6.92
C GLY A 64 12.28 -1.76 -6.92
N LYS A 65 11.28 -0.96 -6.56
CA LYS A 65 9.87 -1.32 -6.34
C LYS A 65 9.25 -2.16 -7.46
N LYS A 66 9.51 -1.80 -8.73
CA LYS A 66 8.99 -2.55 -9.89
C LYS A 66 9.42 -4.03 -9.85
N LYS A 67 10.71 -4.28 -9.63
CA LYS A 67 11.26 -5.64 -9.58
C LYS A 67 10.82 -6.38 -8.31
N PHE A 68 10.66 -5.65 -7.21
CA PHE A 68 10.07 -6.21 -6.00
C PHE A 68 8.64 -6.72 -6.26
N ALA A 69 7.76 -5.93 -6.86
CA ALA A 69 6.39 -6.35 -7.15
C ALA A 69 6.31 -7.47 -8.21
N GLU A 70 6.96 -7.28 -9.36
CA GLU A 70 6.82 -8.19 -10.51
C GLU A 70 7.52 -9.54 -10.33
N ILE A 71 8.56 -9.60 -9.50
CA ILE A 71 9.38 -10.80 -9.32
C ILE A 71 9.19 -11.33 -7.90
N ILE A 72 9.61 -10.56 -6.88
CA ILE A 72 9.62 -11.05 -5.50
C ILE A 72 8.20 -11.34 -5.02
N VAL A 73 7.30 -10.36 -5.07
CA VAL A 73 5.92 -10.52 -4.59
C VAL A 73 5.17 -11.54 -5.45
N LYS A 74 5.19 -11.38 -6.78
CA LYS A 74 4.45 -12.28 -7.69
C LYS A 74 4.85 -13.74 -7.54
N GLN A 75 6.14 -14.06 -7.43
CA GLN A 75 6.61 -15.45 -7.33
C GLN A 75 6.37 -16.05 -5.94
N ASN A 76 6.42 -15.23 -4.89
CA ASN A 76 6.35 -15.72 -3.50
C ASN A 76 4.99 -15.44 -2.83
N HIS A 77 3.98 -14.98 -3.56
CA HIS A 77 2.70 -14.53 -3.00
C HIS A 77 2.01 -15.54 -2.08
N LYS A 78 2.25 -16.84 -2.26
CA LYS A 78 1.68 -17.89 -1.39
C LYS A 78 2.36 -17.97 -0.03
N ASP A 79 3.61 -17.51 0.07
CA ASP A 79 4.46 -17.60 1.27
C ASP A 79 4.61 -16.27 2.00
N ILE A 80 4.09 -15.19 1.43
CA ILE A 80 4.12 -13.84 2.01
C ILE A 80 2.95 -13.71 2.99
N ASP A 81 3.25 -13.27 4.21
CA ASP A 81 2.22 -12.84 5.14
C ASP A 81 1.70 -11.44 4.76
N PHE A 82 0.46 -11.39 4.30
CA PHE A 82 -0.25 -10.15 3.97
C PHE A 82 -1.14 -9.63 5.11
N SER A 83 -1.05 -10.20 6.32
CA SER A 83 -1.90 -9.84 7.46
C SER A 83 -1.91 -8.33 7.75
N LYS A 84 -0.76 -7.65 7.63
CA LYS A 84 -0.63 -6.20 7.83
C LYS A 84 -1.41 -5.38 6.79
N PHE A 85 -1.62 -5.89 5.57
CA PHE A 85 -2.41 -5.21 4.54
C PHE A 85 -3.91 -5.15 4.88
N LYS A 86 -4.37 -5.94 5.85
CA LYS A 86 -5.75 -5.92 6.32
C LYS A 86 -6.20 -4.51 6.70
N MET A 87 -5.32 -3.69 7.28
CA MET A 87 -5.61 -2.30 7.62
C MET A 87 -6.04 -1.46 6.41
N ILE A 88 -5.44 -1.70 5.23
CA ILE A 88 -5.81 -1.01 3.98
C ILE A 88 -7.16 -1.55 3.47
N ILE A 89 -7.34 -2.87 3.51
CA ILE A 89 -8.56 -3.51 3.02
C ILE A 89 -9.79 -3.11 3.87
N GLU A 90 -9.61 -2.89 5.17
CA GLU A 90 -10.69 -2.41 6.03
C GLU A 90 -11.15 -0.99 5.67
N LEU A 91 -10.26 -0.13 5.17
CA LEU A 91 -10.66 1.19 4.65
C LEU A 91 -11.58 1.07 3.43
N PHE A 92 -11.40 0.05 2.60
CA PHE A 92 -12.30 -0.18 1.47
C PHE A 92 -13.72 -0.52 1.91
N LYS A 93 -13.90 -1.22 3.04
CA LYS A 93 -15.24 -1.47 3.61
C LYS A 93 -15.94 -0.16 3.96
N ASN A 94 -15.22 0.77 4.58
CA ASN A 94 -15.76 2.08 4.94
C ASN A 94 -16.13 2.89 3.70
N ILE A 95 -15.32 2.81 2.65
CA ILE A 95 -15.63 3.44 1.35
C ILE A 95 -16.88 2.83 0.73
N PHE A 96 -17.07 1.51 0.78
CA PHE A 96 -18.29 0.90 0.26
C PHE A 96 -19.53 1.39 1.02
N ILE A 97 -19.45 1.50 2.35
CA ILE A 97 -20.56 2.02 3.16
C ILE A 97 -20.87 3.47 2.78
N ASP A 98 -19.84 4.31 2.71
CA ASP A 98 -19.98 5.72 2.32
C ASP A 98 -20.56 5.88 0.91
N TYR A 99 -20.05 5.11 -0.06
CA TYR A 99 -20.54 5.13 -1.44
C TYR A 99 -22.02 4.70 -1.52
N GLN A 100 -22.39 3.62 -0.83
CA GLN A 100 -23.79 3.17 -0.76
C GLN A 100 -24.69 4.23 -0.12
N HIS A 101 -24.22 4.95 0.90
CA HIS A 101 -24.97 6.05 1.48
C HIS A 101 -25.21 7.16 0.45
N ARG A 102 -24.19 7.54 -0.33
CA ARG A 102 -24.28 8.64 -1.30
C ARG A 102 -25.19 8.36 -2.50
N ILE A 103 -25.29 7.10 -2.95
CA ILE A 103 -26.15 6.76 -4.10
C ILE A 103 -27.62 6.50 -3.73
N ASN A 104 -27.91 6.30 -2.44
CA ASN A 104 -29.26 6.04 -1.94
C ASN A 104 -29.95 7.30 -1.37
N ILE A 105 -29.37 8.48 -1.62
CA ILE A 105 -29.89 9.82 -1.28
C ILE A 105 -30.10 10.57 -2.59
#